data_AF-A0A660CL72-F1
#
_entry.id   AF-A0A660CL72-F1
#
_cell.length_a   1.000
_cell.length_b   1.000
_cell.length_c   1.000
_cell.angle_alpha   90.00
_cell.angle_beta   90.00
_cell.angle_gamma   90.00
#
_symmetry.space_group_name_H-M   'P 1'
#
loop_
_entity.id
_entity.type
_entity.pdbx_description
1 polymer ?
#
loop_
_entity_poly.entity_id
_entity_poly.type
_entity_poly.pdbx_seq_one_letter_code
_entity_poly.pdbx_strand_id
1 'polypeptide(L)'
;MSSQSWSRPPRPVLLTAAVAVVVVVASLLVAVLVRPGEERDSADGLSMPTETGDAGCGGGPCRVVASDSVNGMPVELLADARGSVARLRAGGPTSGSIAEVTVASMGVPLNRDSLRCEESATPVCLVRGPHDGGVVGEVHIWQGDNWRSDQRPYFSDAGSVTLDDVDADDVPEVLVVSHDCSDVDSVSACQVAPVLVEVFDLSGGTVGCTDIYGSPGSLRGWPEVDVESSELIPCS
;
A
#
# COMPACT_ATOMS: atom_id res chain seq x y z
N MET A 1 -13.99 -59.38 39.35
CA MET A 1 -15.11 -58.51 38.94
C MET A 1 -14.92 -57.17 39.63
N SER A 2 -14.33 -56.19 38.94
CA SER A 2 -14.04 -54.87 39.50
C SER A 2 -15.08 -53.88 38.99
N SER A 3 -15.88 -53.35 39.91
CA SER A 3 -16.92 -52.37 39.67
C SER A 3 -16.30 -51.00 39.40
N GLN A 4 -16.37 -50.50 38.16
CA GLN A 4 -15.99 -49.12 37.85
C GLN A 4 -17.15 -48.18 38.23
N SER A 5 -16.96 -47.38 39.28
CA SER A 5 -17.87 -46.30 39.64
C SER A 5 -17.65 -45.11 38.71
N TRP A 6 -18.62 -44.83 37.83
CA TRP A 6 -18.57 -43.67 36.94
C TRP A 6 -18.91 -42.40 37.72
N SER A 7 -17.91 -41.57 37.99
CA SER A 7 -18.12 -40.22 38.53
C SER A 7 -18.81 -39.37 37.47
N ARG A 8 -20.00 -38.83 37.78
CA ARG A 8 -20.67 -37.86 36.91
C ARG A 8 -19.80 -36.61 36.80
N PRO A 9 -19.50 -36.11 35.58
CA PRO A 9 -18.71 -34.90 35.42
C PRO A 9 -19.44 -33.70 36.04
N PRO A 10 -18.70 -32.77 36.66
CA PRO A 10 -19.28 -31.58 37.26
C PRO A 10 -19.97 -30.73 36.19
N ARG A 11 -21.15 -30.19 36.51
CA ARG A 11 -22.00 -29.35 35.64
C ARG A 11 -21.25 -28.28 34.81
N PRO A 12 -20.22 -27.57 35.31
CA PRO A 12 -19.47 -26.61 34.50
C PRO A 12 -18.72 -27.24 33.30
N VAL A 13 -18.28 -28.50 33.43
CA VAL A 13 -17.60 -29.23 32.34
C VAL A 13 -18.57 -29.63 31.23
N LEU A 14 -19.80 -29.97 31.61
CA LEU A 14 -20.87 -30.25 30.63
C LEU A 14 -21.26 -29.00 29.85
N LEU A 15 -21.29 -27.83 30.51
CA LEU A 15 -21.56 -26.55 29.86
C LEU A 15 -20.46 -26.15 28.87
N THR A 16 -19.19 -26.29 29.23
CA THR A 16 -18.07 -25.98 28.33
C THR A 16 -18.02 -26.93 27.14
N ALA A 17 -18.24 -28.23 27.36
CA ALA A 17 -18.32 -29.20 26.27
C ALA A 17 -19.50 -28.90 25.32
N ALA A 18 -20.66 -28.52 25.85
CA ALA A 18 -21.81 -28.13 25.04
C ALA A 18 -21.53 -26.89 24.19
N VAL A 19 -20.91 -25.86 24.77
CA VAL A 19 -20.54 -24.64 24.03
C VAL A 19 -19.53 -24.95 22.92
N ALA A 20 -18.52 -25.78 23.18
CA ALA A 20 -17.54 -26.17 22.17
C ALA A 20 -18.20 -26.89 20.98
N VAL A 21 -19.15 -27.79 21.24
CA VAL A 21 -19.90 -28.48 20.18
C VAL A 21 -20.74 -27.51 19.36
N VAL A 22 -21.40 -26.54 20.00
CA VAL A 22 -22.19 -25.52 19.30
C VAL A 22 -21.31 -24.67 18.37
N VAL A 23 -20.13 -24.25 18.83
CA VAL A 23 -19.19 -23.47 18.01
C VAL A 23 -18.70 -24.26 16.80
N VAL A 24 -18.40 -25.56 16.96
CA VAL A 24 -17.99 -26.43 15.84
C VAL A 24 -19.11 -26.63 14.83
N VAL A 25 -20.35 -26.84 15.29
CA VAL A 25 -21.51 -26.99 14.39
C VAL A 25 -21.80 -25.68 13.64
N ALA A 26 -21.73 -24.53 14.33
CA ALA A 26 -21.94 -23.22 13.71
C ALA A 26 -20.90 -22.91 12.62
N SER A 27 -19.62 -23.22 12.88
CA SER A 27 -18.54 -23.01 11.90
C SER A 27 -18.68 -23.93 10.68
N LEU A 28 -19.11 -25.18 10.86
CA LEU A 28 -19.41 -26.08 9.74
C LEU A 28 -20.61 -25.60 8.90
N LEU A 29 -21.65 -25.05 9.54
CA LEU A 29 -22.81 -24.50 8.84
C LEU A 29 -22.46 -23.27 7.99
N VAL A 30 -21.62 -22.36 8.51
CA VAL A 30 -21.12 -21.21 7.74
C VAL A 30 -20.28 -21.66 6.56
N ALA A 31 -19.41 -22.65 6.74
CA ALA A 31 -18.59 -23.19 5.64
C ALA A 31 -19.44 -23.82 4.52
N VAL A 32 -20.57 -24.46 4.86
CA VAL A 32 -21.50 -25.02 3.87
C VAL A 32 -22.32 -23.93 3.17
N LEU A 33 -22.76 -22.91 3.89
CA LEU A 33 -23.51 -21.79 3.30
C LEU A 33 -22.66 -20.91 2.37
N VAL A 34 -21.36 -20.79 2.65
CA VAL A 34 -20.43 -19.97 1.85
C VAL A 34 -19.82 -20.76 0.68
N ARG A 35 -20.10 -22.07 0.53
CA ARG A 35 -19.69 -22.81 -0.68
C ARG A 35 -20.39 -22.23 -1.91
N PRO A 36 -19.67 -21.58 -2.84
CA PRO A 36 -20.23 -21.24 -4.14
C PRO A 36 -20.58 -22.55 -4.84
N GLY A 37 -21.76 -22.63 -5.43
CA GLY A 37 -22.21 -23.84 -6.13
C GLY A 37 -21.21 -24.24 -7.21
N GLU A 38 -20.86 -25.53 -7.26
CA GLU A 38 -20.25 -26.13 -8.45
C GLU A 38 -21.30 -26.05 -9.58
N GLU A 39 -21.18 -25.02 -10.42
CA GLU A 39 -21.91 -24.94 -11.67
C GLU A 39 -21.41 -26.03 -12.62
N ARG A 40 -22.33 -26.92 -12.97
CA ARG A 40 -22.15 -27.94 -14.01
C ARG A 40 -22.05 -27.24 -15.36
N ASP A 41 -20.97 -27.52 -16.09
CA ASP A 41 -20.80 -27.19 -17.50
C ASP A 41 -22.01 -27.64 -18.34
N SER A 42 -22.50 -26.73 -19.18
CA SER A 42 -22.80 -26.98 -20.61
C SER A 42 -23.30 -25.73 -21.33
N ALA A 43 -22.57 -25.34 -22.38
CA ALA A 43 -23.03 -25.05 -23.75
C ALA A 43 -22.56 -23.71 -24.34
N ASP A 44 -21.71 -23.86 -25.37
CA ASP A 44 -21.47 -23.02 -26.55
C ASP A 44 -21.92 -21.55 -26.53
N GLY A 45 -20.93 -20.68 -26.43
CA GLY A 45 -20.93 -19.35 -27.00
C GLY A 45 -19.50 -19.00 -27.42
N LEU A 46 -19.30 -18.65 -28.68
CA LEU A 46 -18.06 -18.08 -29.21
C LEU A 46 -17.74 -16.78 -28.45
N SER A 47 -17.08 -16.90 -27.31
CA SER A 47 -16.45 -15.80 -26.61
C SER A 47 -15.00 -15.72 -27.08
N MET A 48 -14.60 -14.54 -27.54
CA MET A 48 -13.19 -14.18 -27.76
C MET A 48 -12.36 -14.57 -26.53
N PRO A 49 -11.06 -14.85 -26.65
CA PRO A 49 -10.24 -15.15 -25.49
C PRO A 49 -10.26 -13.97 -24.54
N THR A 50 -11.07 -14.05 -23.49
CA THR A 50 -10.89 -13.27 -22.28
C THR A 50 -9.55 -13.72 -21.75
N GLU A 51 -8.56 -12.83 -21.71
CA GLU A 51 -7.31 -13.05 -21.00
C GLU A 51 -7.66 -13.47 -19.57
N THR A 52 -7.65 -14.77 -19.30
CA THR A 52 -7.75 -15.30 -17.95
C THR A 52 -6.49 -14.85 -17.24
N GLY A 53 -6.71 -14.01 -16.23
CA GLY A 53 -5.70 -13.39 -15.41
C GLY A 53 -4.75 -14.42 -14.83
N ASP A 54 -3.55 -14.44 -15.39
CA ASP A 54 -2.35 -14.84 -14.69
C ASP A 54 -1.20 -13.97 -15.25
N ALA A 55 -1.38 -12.65 -15.15
CA ALA A 55 -0.35 -11.66 -15.44
C ALA A 55 0.69 -11.68 -14.32
N GLY A 56 1.43 -12.77 -14.21
CA GLY A 56 2.48 -12.95 -13.23
C GLY A 56 3.51 -11.82 -13.22
N CYS A 57 4.40 -11.85 -12.24
CA CYS A 57 5.46 -10.86 -12.08
C CYS A 57 6.67 -11.34 -12.91
N GLY A 58 6.61 -11.17 -14.23
CA GLY A 58 7.71 -11.52 -15.14
C GLY A 58 7.88 -13.03 -15.38
N GLY A 59 6.78 -13.75 -15.60
CA GLY A 59 6.79 -15.19 -15.95
C GLY A 59 6.75 -16.17 -14.77
N GLY A 60 6.63 -15.66 -13.54
CA GLY A 60 6.38 -16.44 -12.32
C GLY A 60 5.24 -15.84 -11.48
N PRO A 61 4.79 -16.54 -10.42
CA PRO A 61 3.72 -16.05 -9.57
C PRO A 61 4.15 -14.79 -8.84
N CYS A 62 3.25 -13.81 -8.76
CA CYS A 62 3.43 -12.70 -7.85
C CYS A 62 3.17 -13.14 -6.40
N ARG A 63 3.89 -12.56 -5.45
CA ARG A 63 3.55 -12.62 -4.02
C ARG A 63 3.13 -11.25 -3.53
N VAL A 64 2.22 -11.23 -2.54
CA VAL A 64 1.90 -10.01 -1.80
C VAL A 64 3.11 -9.64 -0.95
N VAL A 65 3.58 -8.41 -1.10
CA VAL A 65 4.72 -7.84 -0.38
C VAL A 65 4.24 -6.83 0.67
N ALA A 66 3.25 -6.03 0.31
CA ALA A 66 2.56 -5.10 1.20
C ALA A 66 1.07 -5.10 0.90
N SER A 67 0.27 -4.71 1.88
CA SER A 67 -1.18 -4.57 1.78
C SER A 67 -1.60 -3.31 2.51
N ASP A 68 -2.56 -2.61 1.95
CA ASP A 68 -3.21 -1.46 2.55
C ASP A 68 -4.70 -1.45 2.17
N SER A 69 -5.45 -0.46 2.64
CA SER A 69 -6.84 -0.25 2.24
C SER A 69 -7.12 1.23 2.04
N VAL A 70 -7.91 1.55 1.02
CA VAL A 70 -8.37 2.92 0.74
C VAL A 70 -9.87 2.91 0.48
N ASN A 71 -10.63 3.70 1.22
CA ASN A 71 -12.09 3.76 1.14
C ASN A 71 -12.77 2.37 1.24
N GLY A 72 -12.20 1.48 2.07
CA GLY A 72 -12.66 0.08 2.24
C GLY A 72 -12.29 -0.88 1.09
N MET A 73 -11.60 -0.41 0.05
CA MET A 73 -11.05 -1.23 -1.03
C MET A 73 -9.68 -1.77 -0.61
N PRO A 74 -9.44 -3.09 -0.63
CA PRO A 74 -8.11 -3.64 -0.37
C PRO A 74 -7.17 -3.31 -1.53
N VAL A 75 -5.95 -2.91 -1.20
CA VAL A 75 -4.87 -2.65 -2.16
C VAL A 75 -3.67 -3.49 -1.78
N GLU A 76 -3.07 -4.18 -2.74
CA GLU A 76 -1.94 -5.06 -2.53
C GLU A 76 -0.80 -4.71 -3.49
N LEU A 77 0.39 -4.56 -2.92
CA LEU A 77 1.63 -4.48 -3.67
C LEU A 77 2.14 -5.90 -3.89
N LEU A 78 2.18 -6.29 -5.15
CA LEU A 78 2.61 -7.58 -5.64
C LEU A 78 4.02 -7.47 -6.20
N ALA A 79 4.88 -8.45 -5.96
CA ALA A 79 6.18 -8.51 -6.63
C ALA A 79 6.63 -9.94 -6.92
N ASP A 80 7.59 -10.09 -7.83
CA ASP A 80 8.31 -11.35 -8.02
C ASP A 80 9.22 -11.68 -6.82
N ALA A 81 9.84 -12.86 -6.84
CA ALA A 81 10.75 -13.29 -5.79
C ALA A 81 11.98 -12.37 -5.64
N ARG A 82 12.36 -11.65 -6.71
CA ARG A 82 13.54 -10.77 -6.76
C ARG A 82 13.21 -9.31 -6.45
N GLY A 83 11.93 -8.93 -6.39
CA GLY A 83 11.47 -7.55 -6.32
C GLY A 83 11.67 -6.76 -7.62
N SER A 84 12.02 -7.40 -8.75
CA SER A 84 12.37 -6.70 -10.01
C SER A 84 11.16 -6.34 -10.88
N VAL A 85 10.05 -7.06 -10.70
CA VAL A 85 8.78 -6.78 -11.34
C VAL A 85 7.74 -6.65 -10.25
N ALA A 86 7.03 -5.53 -10.22
CA ALA A 86 6.00 -5.25 -9.24
C ALA A 86 4.73 -4.73 -9.89
N ARG A 87 3.61 -4.97 -9.21
CA ARG A 87 2.27 -4.61 -9.64
C ARG A 87 1.46 -4.15 -8.45
N LEU A 88 0.56 -3.19 -8.66
CA LEU A 88 -0.42 -2.78 -7.68
C LEU A 88 -1.77 -3.43 -8.03
N ARG A 89 -2.40 -4.13 -7.08
CA ARG A 89 -3.72 -4.73 -7.24
C ARG A 89 -4.72 -4.05 -6.32
N ALA A 90 -5.83 -3.54 -6.86
CA ALA A 90 -6.98 -3.10 -6.06
C ALA A 90 -8.14 -4.08 -6.17
N GLY A 91 -8.75 -4.43 -5.05
CA GLY A 91 -9.90 -5.34 -4.99
C GLY A 91 -9.50 -6.80 -4.78
N GLY A 92 -10.40 -7.71 -5.18
CA GLY A 92 -10.23 -9.14 -4.91
C GLY A 92 -9.12 -9.81 -5.74
N PRO A 93 -8.58 -10.96 -5.30
CA PRO A 93 -7.47 -11.62 -6.00
C PRO A 93 -7.73 -12.00 -7.46
N THR A 94 -9.00 -12.20 -7.84
CA THR A 94 -9.43 -12.66 -9.16
C THR A 94 -10.17 -11.61 -9.99
N SER A 95 -10.59 -10.50 -9.36
CA SER A 95 -11.40 -9.45 -9.99
C SER A 95 -10.79 -8.06 -9.83
N GLY A 96 -9.60 -7.99 -9.24
CA GLY A 96 -8.94 -6.74 -8.94
C GLY A 96 -8.30 -6.11 -10.17
N SER A 97 -8.29 -4.77 -10.18
CA SER A 97 -7.57 -4.00 -11.19
C SER A 97 -6.07 -4.04 -10.91
N ILE A 98 -5.26 -4.16 -11.96
CA ILE A 98 -3.80 -4.30 -11.88
C ILE A 98 -3.12 -3.16 -12.63
N ALA A 99 -2.21 -2.44 -11.95
CA ALA A 99 -1.26 -1.53 -12.58
C ALA A 99 0.17 -2.03 -12.43
N GLU A 100 1.04 -1.67 -13.37
CA GLU A 100 2.48 -1.89 -13.24
C GLU A 100 3.09 -0.86 -12.28
N VAL A 101 4.09 -1.30 -11.51
CA VAL A 101 4.88 -0.44 -10.61
C VAL A 101 6.28 -0.36 -11.19
N THR A 102 6.69 0.85 -11.57
CA THR A 102 7.94 1.10 -12.29
C THR A 102 9.15 1.27 -11.36
N VAL A 103 8.96 1.72 -10.12
CA VAL A 103 10.08 1.87 -9.16
C VAL A 103 10.84 0.56 -8.91
N ALA A 104 10.15 -0.58 -8.96
CA ALA A 104 10.79 -1.90 -8.88
C ALA A 104 11.82 -2.15 -10.00
N SER A 105 11.54 -1.65 -11.21
CA SER A 105 12.45 -1.78 -12.37
C SER A 105 13.74 -0.98 -12.20
N MET A 106 13.75 0.02 -11.32
CA MET A 106 14.94 0.78 -10.93
C MET A 106 15.77 0.08 -9.85
N GLY A 107 15.40 -1.14 -9.45
CA GLY A 107 16.09 -1.91 -8.42
C GLY A 107 15.70 -1.56 -6.99
N VAL A 108 14.58 -0.85 -6.80
CA VAL A 108 14.06 -0.50 -5.47
C VAL A 108 13.56 -1.76 -4.76
N PRO A 109 14.11 -2.12 -3.59
CA PRO A 109 13.65 -3.28 -2.85
C PRO A 109 12.32 -2.96 -2.16
N LEU A 110 11.26 -3.65 -2.59
CA LEU A 110 9.93 -3.50 -2.01
C LEU A 110 9.74 -4.42 -0.79
N ASN A 111 9.12 -3.88 0.25
CA ASN A 111 8.80 -4.59 1.49
C ASN A 111 7.42 -4.17 2.03
N ARG A 112 7.04 -4.63 3.21
CA ARG A 112 5.72 -4.38 3.80
C ARG A 112 5.39 -2.89 4.03
N ASP A 113 6.42 -2.05 4.16
CA ASP A 113 6.31 -0.61 4.41
C ASP A 113 6.37 0.21 3.11
N SER A 114 6.48 -0.47 1.95
CA SER A 114 6.58 0.15 0.63
C SER A 114 5.25 0.61 0.04
N LEU A 115 4.11 0.24 0.63
CA LEU A 115 2.79 0.68 0.17
C LEU A 115 2.14 1.53 1.26
N ARG A 116 1.66 2.71 0.87
CA ARG A 116 0.78 3.56 1.67
C ARG A 116 -0.34 4.09 0.80
N CYS A 117 -1.57 4.04 1.26
CA CYS A 117 -2.70 4.64 0.58
C CYS A 117 -3.38 5.66 1.49
N GLU A 118 -3.85 6.76 0.91
CA GLU A 118 -4.51 7.84 1.64
C GLU A 118 -6.01 7.84 1.36
N GLU A 119 -6.81 7.95 2.42
CA GLU A 119 -8.27 8.08 2.30
C GLU A 119 -8.60 9.45 1.74
N SER A 120 -9.33 9.48 0.63
CA SER A 120 -9.60 10.70 -0.14
C SER A 120 -10.77 10.50 -1.09
N ALA A 121 -11.32 11.59 -1.65
CA ALA A 121 -12.36 11.53 -2.68
C ALA A 121 -11.89 10.72 -3.91
N THR A 122 -10.60 10.84 -4.25
CA THR A 122 -9.94 10.08 -5.30
C THR A 122 -8.85 9.22 -4.69
N PRO A 123 -9.06 7.91 -4.51
CA PRO A 123 -8.06 7.03 -3.88
C PRO A 123 -6.67 7.18 -4.49
N VAL A 124 -5.67 7.41 -3.64
CA VAL A 124 -4.25 7.53 -4.03
C VAL A 124 -3.41 6.55 -3.20
N CYS A 125 -2.48 5.88 -3.87
CA CYS A 125 -1.48 5.06 -3.21
C CYS A 125 -0.07 5.45 -3.65
N LEU A 126 0.83 5.54 -2.69
CA LEU A 126 2.26 5.73 -2.88
C LEU A 126 2.97 4.39 -2.72
N VAL A 127 3.73 4.02 -3.76
CA VAL A 127 4.69 2.91 -3.69
C VAL A 127 6.09 3.50 -3.55
N ARG A 128 6.77 3.22 -2.43
CA ARG A 128 8.08 3.81 -2.10
C ARG A 128 9.09 2.81 -1.59
N GLY A 129 10.37 3.14 -1.74
CA GLY A 129 11.46 2.35 -1.17
C GLY A 129 12.82 3.02 -1.30
N PRO A 130 13.87 2.44 -0.68
CA PRO A 130 15.20 3.03 -0.71
C PRO A 130 15.81 2.94 -2.11
N HIS A 131 16.49 4.00 -2.54
CA HIS A 131 17.19 4.09 -3.83
C HIS A 131 18.35 5.07 -3.73
N ASP A 132 19.54 4.70 -4.19
CA ASP A 132 20.71 5.59 -4.29
C ASP A 132 21.02 6.45 -3.05
N GLY A 133 20.81 5.89 -1.85
CA GLY A 133 21.05 6.58 -0.57
C GLY A 133 19.90 7.44 -0.06
N GLY A 134 18.82 7.57 -0.84
CA GLY A 134 17.57 8.24 -0.49
C GLY A 134 16.36 7.30 -0.56
N VAL A 135 15.19 7.89 -0.78
CA VAL A 135 13.91 7.21 -1.02
C VAL A 135 13.34 7.66 -2.34
N VAL A 136 12.84 6.73 -3.13
CA VAL A 136 12.06 7.03 -4.33
C VAL A 136 10.63 6.52 -4.17
N GLY A 137 9.68 7.30 -4.66
CA GLY A 137 8.25 7.02 -4.63
C GLY A 137 7.62 7.13 -6.01
N GLU A 138 6.56 6.35 -6.24
CA GLU A 138 5.69 6.41 -7.41
C GLU A 138 4.24 6.46 -6.94
N VAL A 139 3.46 7.34 -7.54
CA VAL A 139 2.07 7.59 -7.16
C VAL A 139 1.13 6.90 -8.14
N HIS A 140 0.16 6.18 -7.58
CA HIS A 140 -0.93 5.56 -8.31
C HIS A 140 -2.26 6.19 -7.89
N ILE A 141 -3.03 6.63 -8.88
CA ILE A 141 -4.30 7.34 -8.71
C ILE A 141 -5.42 6.48 -9.27
N TRP A 142 -6.53 6.33 -8.54
CA TRP A 142 -7.70 5.60 -9.00
C TRP A 142 -8.54 6.46 -9.96
N GLN A 143 -8.60 6.06 -11.23
CA GLN A 143 -9.31 6.78 -12.29
C GLN A 143 -10.11 5.82 -13.19
N GLY A 144 -11.42 6.05 -13.32
CA GLY A 144 -12.27 5.32 -14.27
C GLY A 144 -12.21 3.79 -14.12
N ASP A 145 -12.24 3.30 -12.88
CA ASP A 145 -12.16 1.89 -12.47
C ASP A 145 -10.76 1.24 -12.61
N ASN A 146 -9.71 2.04 -12.72
CA ASN A 146 -8.35 1.52 -12.83
C ASN A 146 -7.31 2.37 -12.09
N TRP A 147 -6.17 1.77 -11.74
CA TRP A 147 -5.02 2.51 -11.24
C TRP A 147 -4.24 3.11 -12.41
N ARG A 148 -3.83 4.36 -12.27
CA ARG A 148 -2.94 5.04 -13.20
C ARG A 148 -1.74 5.56 -12.42
N SER A 149 -0.54 5.15 -12.87
CA SER A 149 0.69 5.81 -12.45
C SER A 149 0.72 7.22 -13.03
N ASP A 150 1.17 8.19 -12.24
CA ASP A 150 1.48 9.54 -12.72
C ASP A 150 2.76 9.58 -13.58
N GLN A 151 3.47 8.44 -13.67
CA GLN A 151 4.70 8.21 -14.42
C GLN A 151 5.89 9.07 -13.95
N ARG A 152 5.77 9.73 -12.79
CA ARG A 152 6.82 10.57 -12.23
C ARG A 152 7.41 9.91 -10.99
N PRO A 153 8.71 9.57 -10.98
CA PRO A 153 9.37 9.20 -9.75
C PRO A 153 9.61 10.45 -8.88
N TYR A 154 9.24 10.38 -7.62
CA TYR A 154 9.55 11.37 -6.59
C TYR A 154 10.74 10.90 -5.78
N PHE A 155 11.84 11.65 -5.77
CA PHE A 155 13.06 11.27 -5.08
C PHE A 155 13.36 12.22 -3.93
N SER A 156 13.61 11.65 -2.76
CA SER A 156 14.05 12.34 -1.55
C SER A 156 15.45 11.86 -1.18
N ASP A 157 16.40 12.78 -1.11
CA ASP A 157 17.74 12.51 -0.58
C ASP A 157 17.83 12.64 0.94
N ALA A 158 16.77 13.19 1.57
CA ALA A 158 16.63 13.31 3.02
C ALA A 158 15.83 12.15 3.66
N GLY A 159 15.30 11.23 2.86
CA GLY A 159 14.78 9.94 3.31
C GLY A 159 13.26 9.88 3.53
N SER A 160 12.46 10.83 3.02
CA SER A 160 11.00 10.76 3.09
C SER A 160 10.30 11.27 1.83
N VAL A 161 9.38 10.44 1.34
CA VAL A 161 8.37 10.76 0.32
C VAL A 161 7.04 10.28 0.89
N THR A 162 6.06 11.15 1.11
CA THR A 162 4.76 10.84 1.75
C THR A 162 3.59 11.38 0.94
N LEU A 163 2.38 10.96 1.31
CA LEU A 163 1.12 11.57 0.87
C LEU A 163 0.50 12.28 2.07
N ASP A 164 -0.09 13.44 1.86
CA ASP A 164 -0.87 14.19 2.86
C ASP A 164 -1.83 15.17 2.15
N ASP A 165 -2.98 15.48 2.74
CA ASP A 165 -3.93 16.50 2.22
C ASP A 165 -3.61 17.85 2.87
N VAL A 166 -2.76 18.64 2.21
CA VAL A 166 -2.14 19.84 2.77
C VAL A 166 -3.08 21.05 2.71
N ASP A 167 -3.92 21.11 1.67
CA ASP A 167 -4.86 22.22 1.45
C ASP A 167 -6.32 21.91 1.83
N ALA A 168 -6.57 20.70 2.35
CA ALA A 168 -7.85 20.20 2.87
C ALA A 168 -8.95 20.16 1.80
N ASP A 169 -8.58 19.78 0.56
CA ASP A 169 -9.51 19.63 -0.56
C ASP A 169 -9.99 18.18 -0.81
N ASP A 170 -9.59 17.24 0.07
CA ASP A 170 -9.87 15.80 -0.01
C ASP A 170 -9.15 15.09 -1.18
N VAL A 171 -8.04 15.68 -1.64
CA VAL A 171 -7.08 15.10 -2.59
C VAL A 171 -5.66 15.24 -2.02
N PRO A 172 -4.91 14.14 -1.83
CA PRO A 172 -3.58 14.25 -1.23
C PRO A 172 -2.54 14.79 -2.21
N GLU A 173 -1.62 15.59 -1.70
CA GLU A 173 -0.37 15.98 -2.34
C GLU A 173 0.74 14.96 -2.07
N VAL A 174 1.80 15.06 -2.88
CA VAL A 174 3.05 14.34 -2.68
C VAL A 174 4.05 15.25 -1.98
N LEU A 175 4.49 14.84 -0.80
CA LEU A 175 5.46 15.57 0.02
C LEU A 175 6.83 14.91 -0.15
N VAL A 176 7.82 15.69 -0.60
CA VAL A 176 9.19 15.22 -0.79
C VAL A 176 10.12 16.02 0.10
N VAL A 177 10.82 15.34 1.00
CA VAL A 177 11.82 16.00 1.85
C VAL A 177 13.17 16.00 1.15
N SER A 178 13.77 17.17 0.96
CA SER A 178 15.03 17.34 0.23
C SER A 178 16.01 18.18 1.03
N HIS A 179 17.31 17.88 0.93
CA HIS A 179 18.34 18.78 1.45
C HIS A 179 18.45 20.03 0.57
N ASP A 180 18.52 21.21 1.20
CA ASP A 180 18.87 22.45 0.52
C ASP A 180 20.40 22.52 0.32
N CYS A 181 20.82 22.16 -0.88
CA CYS A 181 22.23 22.08 -1.24
C CYS A 181 22.71 23.29 -2.06
N SER A 182 21.96 24.39 -2.06
CA SER A 182 22.29 25.60 -2.81
C SER A 182 23.63 26.24 -2.41
N ASP A 183 23.99 26.15 -1.13
CA ASP A 183 25.19 26.77 -0.55
C ASP A 183 26.34 25.79 -0.21
N VAL A 184 26.33 24.56 -0.77
CA VAL A 184 27.35 23.54 -0.47
C VAL A 184 28.11 23.03 -1.70
N ASP A 185 29.41 22.80 -1.53
CA ASP A 185 30.32 22.45 -2.64
C ASP A 185 30.54 20.93 -2.85
N SER A 186 29.89 20.06 -2.07
CA SER A 186 30.09 18.61 -2.17
C SER A 186 28.85 17.79 -1.81
N VAL A 187 28.74 16.60 -2.40
CA VAL A 187 27.68 15.62 -2.11
C VAL A 187 27.64 15.27 -0.61
N SER A 188 28.80 15.10 0.02
CA SER A 188 28.87 14.80 1.46
C SER A 188 28.41 15.97 2.35
N ALA A 189 28.61 17.21 1.92
CA ALA A 189 28.12 18.38 2.64
C ALA A 189 26.60 18.55 2.45
N CYS A 190 26.09 18.23 1.26
CA CYS A 190 24.67 18.21 0.94
C CYS A 190 23.88 17.24 1.84
N GLN A 191 24.42 16.05 2.10
CA GLN A 191 23.81 15.02 2.98
C GLN A 191 23.60 15.44 4.46
N VAL A 192 24.14 16.58 4.88
CA VAL A 192 23.97 17.14 6.23
C VAL A 192 23.50 18.59 6.20
N ALA A 193 23.10 19.08 5.03
CA ALA A 193 22.56 20.41 4.89
C ALA A 193 21.18 20.52 5.58
N PRO A 194 20.65 21.74 5.77
CA PRO A 194 19.26 21.92 6.13
C PRO A 194 18.32 21.26 5.10
N VAL A 195 17.07 21.01 5.48
CA VAL A 195 16.06 20.35 4.64
C VAL A 195 14.83 21.22 4.49
N LEU A 196 14.08 21.00 3.41
CA LEU A 196 12.74 21.55 3.20
C LEU A 196 11.82 20.44 2.68
N VAL A 197 10.52 20.70 2.68
CA VAL A 197 9.53 19.84 2.02
C VAL A 197 9.05 20.52 0.75
N GLU A 198 9.20 19.85 -0.39
CA GLU A 198 8.56 20.21 -1.66
C GLU A 198 7.21 19.51 -1.74
N VAL A 199 6.15 20.27 -2.03
CA VAL A 199 4.78 19.75 -2.12
C VAL A 199 4.33 19.80 -3.58
N PHE A 200 3.91 18.66 -4.09
CA PHE A 200 3.44 18.50 -5.47
C PHE A 200 1.99 18.02 -5.51
N ASP A 201 1.21 18.59 -6.43
CA ASP A 201 -0.09 18.05 -6.76
C ASP A 201 0.05 16.72 -7.54
N LEU A 202 -1.06 15.99 -7.67
CA LEU A 202 -1.12 14.71 -8.39
C LEU A 202 -0.91 14.82 -9.91
N SER A 203 -0.88 16.03 -10.47
CA SER A 203 -0.50 16.29 -11.86
C SER A 203 1.01 16.55 -12.02
N GLY A 204 1.74 16.58 -10.90
CA GLY A 204 3.17 16.87 -10.83
C GLY A 204 3.48 18.37 -10.77
N GLY A 205 2.48 19.24 -10.67
CA GLY A 205 2.65 20.66 -10.44
C GLY A 205 3.18 20.92 -9.03
N THR A 206 4.01 21.95 -8.87
CA THR A 206 4.48 22.38 -7.55
C THR A 206 3.40 23.23 -6.89
N VAL A 207 2.96 22.83 -5.70
CA VAL A 207 2.03 23.60 -4.85
C VAL A 207 2.81 24.64 -4.06
N GLY A 208 3.93 24.23 -3.45
CA GLY A 208 4.80 25.09 -2.68
C GLY A 208 5.91 24.33 -1.98
N CYS A 209 6.71 25.07 -1.21
CA CYS A 209 7.77 24.53 -0.37
C CYS A 209 7.59 25.04 1.05
N THR A 210 8.05 24.30 2.05
CA THR A 210 8.15 24.83 3.41
C THR A 210 9.33 25.80 3.56
N ASP A 211 9.46 26.44 4.72
CA ASP A 211 10.73 27.05 5.13
C ASP A 211 11.82 25.96 5.29
N ILE A 212 13.06 26.39 5.51
CA ILE A 212 14.21 25.52 5.69
C ILE A 212 14.37 25.14 7.17
N TYR A 213 14.50 23.84 7.43
CA TYR A 213 14.67 23.26 8.75
C TYR A 213 16.09 22.72 8.90
N GLY A 214 16.70 22.88 10.09
CA GLY A 214 18.09 22.47 10.29
C GLY A 214 18.38 20.97 10.19
N SER A 215 17.34 20.11 10.21
CA SER A 215 17.46 18.66 10.04
C SER A 215 16.08 18.02 9.80
N PRO A 216 16.01 16.81 9.23
CA PRO A 216 14.74 16.09 9.05
C PRO A 216 13.91 15.94 10.33
N GLY A 217 14.56 15.66 11.46
CA GLY A 217 13.88 15.51 12.75
C GLY A 217 13.29 16.80 13.33
N SER A 218 13.47 17.95 12.66
CA SER A 218 12.82 19.22 13.01
C SER A 218 11.50 19.43 12.27
N LEU A 219 11.18 18.60 11.27
CA LEU A 219 9.90 18.60 10.57
C LEU A 219 8.81 17.96 11.45
N ARG A 220 7.61 18.53 11.44
CA ARG A 220 6.44 17.96 12.12
C ARG A 220 6.10 16.61 11.47
N GLY A 221 5.76 15.61 12.29
CA GLY A 221 5.37 14.27 11.80
C GLY A 221 6.50 13.32 11.42
N TRP A 222 7.76 13.76 11.38
CA TRP A 222 8.89 12.96 10.87
C TRP A 222 8.90 11.48 11.34
N PRO A 223 9.07 10.49 10.43
CA PRO A 223 9.33 10.62 8.99
C PRO A 223 8.08 10.78 8.10
N GLU A 224 6.90 10.54 8.64
CA GLU A 224 5.60 10.81 8.00
C GLU A 224 5.26 12.29 8.17
N VAL A 225 5.98 13.14 7.43
CA VAL A 225 5.88 14.59 7.57
C VAL A 225 4.45 15.08 7.34
N ASP A 226 4.06 16.02 8.19
CA ASP A 226 2.75 16.68 8.22
C ASP A 226 3.01 18.17 7.93
N VAL A 227 2.39 18.68 6.86
CA VAL A 227 2.57 20.06 6.38
C VAL A 227 1.21 20.73 6.30
N GLU A 228 1.10 21.93 6.85
CA GLU A 228 -0.10 22.76 6.73
C GLU A 228 0.05 23.71 5.55
N SER A 229 -1.04 23.98 4.82
CA SER A 229 -1.06 24.99 3.73
C SER A 229 -0.48 26.36 4.14
N SER A 230 -0.59 26.76 5.41
CA SER A 230 -0.01 28.03 5.91
C SER A 230 1.51 28.04 6.02
N GLU A 231 2.16 26.88 5.95
CA GLU A 231 3.63 26.72 5.96
C GLU A 231 4.22 26.84 4.55
N LEU A 232 3.38 26.82 3.51
CA LEU A 232 3.83 26.84 2.12
C LEU A 232 4.18 28.25 1.64
N ILE A 233 5.37 28.34 1.04
CA ILE A 233 5.89 29.48 0.29
C ILE A 233 6.21 29.06 -1.15
N PRO A 234 6.37 30.00 -2.09
CA PRO A 234 6.89 29.67 -3.41
C PRO A 234 8.27 29.00 -3.30
N CYS A 235 8.46 27.89 -4.01
CA CYS A 235 9.77 27.24 -4.12
C CYS A 235 10.77 28.15 -4.85
N SER A 236 12.03 28.15 -4.40
CA SER A 236 13.13 28.98 -4.91
C SER A 236 14.07 28.24 -5.83
#